data_AF-A0A3D1TU37-F1
#
_entry.id   AF-A0A3D1TU37-F1
#
_cell.length_a   1.000
_cell.length_b   1.000
_cell.length_c   1.000
_cell.angle_alpha   90.00
_cell.angle_beta   90.00
_cell.angle_gamma   90.00
#
_symmetry.space_group_name_H-M   'P 1'
#
loop_
_entity.id
_entity.type
_entity.pdbx_description
1 polymer ?
#
loop_
_entity_poly.entity_id
_entity_poly.type
_entity_poly.pdbx_seq_one_letter_code
_entity_poly.pdbx_strand_id
1 'polypeptide(L)' 'IAMIFQEPMTSLNPVYTVGDQIAEAVQLHMKVSKKEAWDRAVEMLKKVRVPAAERRVHEYPHNLSGG' A
#
# COMPACT_ATOMS: atom_id res chain seq x y z
N ILE A 1 -2.49 -19.69 8.05
CA ILE A 1 -3.05 -18.67 8.98
C ILE A 1 -2.52 -17.33 8.49
N ALA A 2 -3.36 -16.52 7.84
CA ALA A 2 -2.98 -15.17 7.43
C ALA A 2 -3.38 -14.23 8.57
N MET A 3 -2.39 -13.54 9.13
CA MET A 3 -2.59 -12.60 10.23
C MET A 3 -3.17 -11.30 9.66
N ILE A 4 -4.33 -10.89 10.17
CA ILE A 4 -4.97 -9.61 9.85
C ILE A 4 -4.77 -8.72 11.08
N PHE A 5 -3.94 -7.68 10.98
CA PHE A 5 -3.74 -6.74 12.06
C PHE A 5 -4.91 -5.75 12.15
N GLN A 6 -5.50 -5.63 13.34
CA GLN A 6 -6.63 -4.75 13.65
C GLN A 6 -6.22 -3.27 13.83
N GLU A 7 -4.96 -2.92 13.55
CA GLU A 7 -4.48 -1.54 13.42
C GLU A 7 -3.60 -1.46 12.16
N PRO A 8 -4.14 -1.13 10.97
CA PRO A 8 -3.35 -1.12 9.73
C PRO A 8 -2.17 -0.13 9.78
N MET A 9 -2.21 0.82 10.72
CA MET A 9 -1.19 1.85 10.92
C MET A 9 0.10 1.33 11.57
N THR A 10 0.08 0.23 12.33
CA THR A 10 1.28 -0.33 12.98
C THR A 10 2.02 -1.32 12.10
N SER A 11 1.39 -1.82 11.02
CA SER A 11 2.02 -2.71 10.03
C SER A 11 2.78 -1.95 8.94
N LEU A 12 2.63 -0.63 8.88
CA LEU A 12 3.29 0.20 7.87
C LEU A 12 4.53 0.87 8.47
N ASN A 13 5.68 0.65 7.86
CA ASN A 13 6.92 1.36 8.17
C ASN A 13 6.74 2.86 7.85
N PRO A 14 6.93 3.76 8.82
CA PRO A 14 6.67 5.19 8.65
C PRO A 14 7.65 5.89 7.68
N VAL A 15 8.74 5.23 7.31
CA VAL A 15 9.79 5.78 6.42
C VAL A 15 9.47 5.54 4.94
N TYR A 16 8.54 4.64 4.62
CA TYR A 16 8.15 4.32 3.25
C TYR A 16 6.73 4.77 2.94
N THR A 17 6.45 5.07 1.67
CA THR A 17 5.10 5.39 1.25
C THR A 17 4.21 4.15 1.34
N VAL A 18 2.89 4.35 1.34
CA VAL A 18 1.91 3.26 1.32
C VAL A 18 2.10 2.40 0.06
N GLY A 19 2.38 3.03 -1.07
CA GLY A 19 2.66 2.37 -2.35
C GLY A 19 3.91 1.52 -2.34
N ASP A 20 5.01 2.01 -1.75
CA ASP A 20 6.27 1.26 -1.65
C ASP A 20 6.06 -0.09 -0.96
N GLN A 21 5.33 -0.08 0.16
CA GLN A 21 5.13 -1.26 0.99
C GLN A 21 4.20 -2.28 0.33
N ILE A 22 3.14 -1.81 -0.32
CA ILE A 22 2.24 -2.68 -1.09
C ILE A 22 2.98 -3.25 -2.31
N ALA A 23 3.74 -2.42 -3.03
CA ALA A 23 4.49 -2.85 -4.22
C ALA A 23 5.61 -3.83 -3.86
N GLU A 24 6.28 -3.67 -2.72
CA GLU A 24 7.28 -4.61 -2.21
C GLU A 24 6.64 -5.98 -1.94
N ALA A 25 5.53 -6.03 -1.20
CA ALA A 25 4.81 -7.27 -0.95
C ALA A 25 4.36 -7.95 -2.26
N VAL A 26 3.86 -7.18 -3.22
CA VAL A 26 3.46 -7.69 -4.53
C VAL A 26 4.67 -8.26 -5.30
N GLN A 27 5.81 -7.59 -5.30
CA GLN A 27 7.02 -8.09 -5.98
C GLN A 27 7.50 -9.41 -5.36
N LEU A 28 7.57 -9.46 -4.02
CA LEU A 28 8.05 -10.62 -3.27
C LEU A 28 7.17 -11.86 -3.50
N HIS A 29 5.86 -11.68 -3.61
CA HIS A 29 4.92 -12.81 -3.71
C HIS A 29 4.50 -13.16 -5.14
N MET A 30 4.55 -12.21 -6.08
CA MET A 30 4.00 -12.41 -7.43
C MET A 30 5.03 -12.42 -8.55
N LYS A 31 6.32 -12.21 -8.26
CA LYS A 31 7.42 -12.23 -9.26
C LYS A 31 7.17 -11.33 -10.47
N VAL A 32 6.57 -10.16 -10.23
CA VAL A 32 6.28 -9.15 -11.26
C VAL A 32 7.35 -8.05 -11.30
N SER A 33 7.37 -7.26 -12.37
CA SER A 33 8.25 -6.10 -12.46
C SER A 33 7.90 -5.03 -11.41
N LYS A 34 8.85 -4.17 -11.07
CA LYS A 34 8.61 -3.04 -10.17
C LYS A 34 7.45 -2.16 -10.63
N LYS A 35 7.39 -1.86 -11.94
CA LYS A 35 6.32 -1.05 -12.53
C LYS A 35 4.96 -1.72 -12.33
N GLU A 36 4.87 -3.01 -12.66
CA GLU A 36 3.62 -3.76 -12.53
C GLU A 36 3.17 -3.88 -11.07
N ALA A 37 4.10 -3.99 -10.13
CA ALA A 37 3.78 -3.99 -8.71
C ALA A 37 3.22 -2.64 -8.23
N TRP A 38 3.75 -1.53 -8.75
CA TRP A 38 3.22 -0.19 -8.49
C TRP A 38 1.81 -0.01 -9.05
N ASP A 39 1.59 -0.44 -10.30
CA ASP A 39 0.26 -0.41 -10.93
C ASP A 39 -0.74 -1.22 -10.08
N ARG A 40 -0.34 -2.41 -9.61
CA ARG A 40 -1.15 -3.24 -8.72
C ARG A 40 -1.40 -2.59 -7.36
N ALA A 41 -0.44 -1.85 -6.80
CA ALA A 41 -0.62 -1.15 -5.53
C ALA A 41 -1.71 -0.08 -5.63
N VAL A 42 -1.71 0.70 -6.72
CA VAL A 42 -2.78 1.67 -7.02
C VAL A 42 -4.13 0.97 -7.13
N GLU A 43 -4.19 -0.13 -7.88
CA GLU A 43 -5.43 -0.90 -8.05
C GLU A 43 -5.95 -1.50 -6.74
N MET A 44 -5.07 -1.92 -5.83
CA MET A 44 -5.47 -2.38 -4.50
C MET A 44 -6.10 -1.26 -3.67
N LEU A 45 -5.52 -0.05 -3.69
CA LEU A 45 -6.09 1.11 -3.01
C LEU A 45 -7.47 1.49 -3.57
N LYS A 46 -7.65 1.43 -4.89
CA LYS A 46 -8.96 1.62 -5.54
C LYS A 46 -9.99 0.57 -5.10
N LYS A 47 -9.59 -0.69 -5.02
CA LYS A 47 -10.50 -1.80 -4.62
C LYS A 47 -11.05 -1.62 -3.21
N VAL A 48 -10.26 -1.09 -2.29
CA VAL A 48 -10.71 -0.76 -0.92
C VAL A 48 -11.30 0.65 -0.81
N ARG A 49 -11.57 1.30 -1.95
CA ARG A 49 -12.20 2.61 -2.06
C ARG A 49 -11.44 3.73 -1.35
N VAL A 50 -10.10 3.68 -1.36
CA VAL A 50 -9.29 4.83 -0.94
C VAL A 50 -9.51 5.97 -1.94
N PRO A 51 -10.00 7.14 -1.50
CA PRO A 51 -10.18 8.29 -2.39
C PRO A 51 -8.85 8.79 -2.92
N ALA A 52 -8.79 9.26 -4.16
CA ALA A 52 -7.57 9.73 -4.81
C ALA A 52 -6.41 8.72 -4.70
N ALA A 53 -6.69 7.43 -4.94
CA ALA A 53 -5.73 6.33 -4.80
C ALA A 53 -4.39 6.59 -5.51
N GLU A 54 -4.42 7.15 -6.71
CA GLU A 54 -3.24 7.53 -7.50
C GLU A 54 -2.35 8.56 -6.80
N ARG A 55 -2.92 9.43 -5.97
CA ARG A 55 -2.18 10.38 -5.15
C ARG A 55 -1.75 9.74 -3.83
N ARG A 56 -2.69 9.07 -3.16
CA ARG A 56 -2.52 8.48 -1.83
C ARG A 56 -1.52 7.34 -1.80
N VAL A 57 -1.29 6.65 -2.91
CA VAL A 57 -0.24 5.64 -3.05
C VAL A 57 1.16 6.21 -2.78
N HIS A 58 1.36 7.52 -2.97
CA HIS A 58 2.61 8.21 -2.68
C HIS A 58 2.64 8.86 -1.30
N GLU A 59 1.54 8.77 -0.54
CA GLU A 59 1.46 9.33 0.81
C GLU A 59 2.09 8.36 1.82
N TYR A 60 2.65 8.92 2.89
CA TYR A 60 3.11 8.14 4.04
C TYR A 60 1.93 7.67 4.89
N PRO A 61 2.08 6.58 5.67
CA PRO A 61 1.01 6.01 6.48
C PRO A 61 0.31 7.03 7.38
N HIS A 62 1.06 7.91 8.03
CA HIS A 62 0.52 8.93 8.94
C HIS A 62 -0.36 10.00 8.24
N ASN A 63 -0.23 10.17 6.93
CA ASN A 63 -1.07 11.09 6.15
C ASN A 63 -2.47 10.51 5.90
N LEU A 64 -2.65 9.19 6.05
CA LEU A 64 -3.97 8.55 5.93
C LEU A 64 -4.80 8.64 7.21
N SER A 65 -4.18 8.83 8.38
CA SER A 65 -4.86 8.92 9.68
C SER A 65 -5.34 10.32 10.06
N GLY A 66 -4.99 11.34 9.29
CA GLY A 66 -5.34 12.75 9.57
C GLY A 66 -6.69 13.20 9.01
N GLY A 67 -7.56 12.27 8.58
CA GLY A 67 -8.87 12.55 8.01
C GLY A 67 -9.96 11.65 8.60
#